data_AF-A0A8J9X3M4-F1
#
_entry.id   AF-A0A8J9X3M4-F1
#
_cell.length_a   1.000
_cell.length_b   1.000
_cell.length_c   1.000
_cell.angle_alpha   90.00
_cell.angle_beta   90.00
_cell.angle_gamma   90.00
#
_symmetry.space_group_name_H-M   'P 1'
#
loop_
_entity.id
_entity.type
_entity.pdbx_description
1 polymer ?
#
loop_
_entity_poly.entity_id
_entity_poly.type
_entity_poly.pdbx_seq_one_letter_code
_entity_poly.pdbx_strand_id
1 'polypeptide(L)'
;IKLIDFGSACFEGYPSHTYIQSRFYRSPEVLVGLPYDSAIDMWSLGCVAAELFLGLPILPGVHEHDQLGRIEEMISRVPAWMLEQGAKTSKFFIESAAQRAAFPASISKET
;
A
#
# COMPACT_ATOMS: atom_id res chain seq x y z
N ILE A 1 -16.20 -2.29 22.07
CA ILE A 1 -14.97 -2.68 21.33
C ILE A 1 -13.84 -1.81 21.85
N LYS A 2 -12.65 -2.38 22.08
CA LYS A 2 -11.43 -1.67 22.49
C LYS A 2 -10.26 -2.20 21.67
N LEU A 3 -9.36 -1.32 21.21
CA LEU A 3 -8.12 -1.73 20.53
C LEU A 3 -7.11 -2.26 21.57
N ILE A 4 -6.38 -3.31 21.21
CA ILE A 4 -5.37 -3.97 22.05
C ILE A 4 -4.13 -4.28 21.21
N ASP A 5 -3.09 -4.82 21.87
CA ASP A 5 -1.83 -5.24 21.25
C ASP A 5 -1.06 -4.12 20.52
N PHE A 6 -0.52 -3.19 21.31
CA PHE A 6 0.33 -2.10 20.81
C PHE A 6 1.80 -2.51 20.61
N GLY A 7 2.11 -3.81 20.52
CA GLY A 7 3.49 -4.30 20.38
C GLY A 7 4.18 -3.87 19.09
N SER A 8 3.41 -3.51 18.05
CA SER A 8 3.91 -2.96 16.79
C SER A 8 3.59 -1.48 16.60
N ALA A 9 3.04 -0.80 17.62
CA ALA A 9 2.72 0.62 17.52
C ALA A 9 4.00 1.48 17.52
N CYS A 10 3.95 2.61 16.82
CA CYS A 10 5.02 3.60 16.80
C CYS A 10 4.46 5.02 16.85
N PHE A 11 5.30 5.97 17.25
CA PHE A 11 4.94 7.39 17.18
C PHE A 11 5.12 7.88 15.74
N GLU A 12 4.19 8.72 15.30
CA GLU A 12 4.29 9.39 14.01
C GLU A 12 5.61 10.18 13.91
N GLY A 13 6.26 10.11 12.74
CA GLY A 13 7.61 10.66 12.52
C GLY A 13 8.76 9.77 12.99
N TYR A 14 8.50 8.70 13.75
CA TYR A 14 9.51 7.74 14.20
C TYR A 14 9.13 6.29 13.85
N PRO A 15 8.97 5.96 12.55
CA PRO A 15 8.63 4.61 12.12
C PRO A 15 9.74 3.62 12.49
N SER A 16 9.40 2.58 13.25
CA SER A 16 10.35 1.57 13.74
C SER A 16 10.63 0.47 12.72
N HIS A 17 9.68 0.18 11.84
CA HIS A 17 9.74 -0.96 10.92
C HIS A 17 9.17 -0.60 9.54
N THR A 18 9.76 -1.18 8.48
CA THR A 18 9.28 -1.07 7.09
C THR A 18 8.39 -2.24 6.66
N TYR A 19 8.26 -3.24 7.53
CA TYR A 19 7.35 -4.37 7.40
C TYR A 19 6.42 -4.37 8.61
N ILE A 20 5.24 -3.77 8.43
CA ILE A 20 4.22 -3.60 9.47
C ILE A 20 2.87 -4.09 8.98
N GLN A 21 1.88 -4.13 9.87
CA GLN A 21 0.53 -4.68 9.63
C GLN A 21 0.54 -6.17 9.30
N SER A 22 -0.53 -6.89 9.62
CA SER A 22 -0.74 -8.23 9.05
C SER A 22 -1.09 -8.09 7.57
N ARG A 23 -0.63 -9.02 6.74
CA ARG A 23 -0.66 -8.88 5.27
C ARG A 23 -2.04 -8.54 4.69
N PHE A 24 -3.10 -9.18 5.17
CA PHE A 24 -4.46 -8.97 4.63
C PHE A 24 -4.99 -7.56 4.89
N TYR A 25 -4.43 -6.88 5.89
CA TYR A 25 -4.82 -5.53 6.31
C TYR A 25 -3.74 -4.50 5.94
N ARG A 26 -2.72 -4.88 5.17
CA ARG A 26 -1.60 -4.01 4.83
C ARG A 26 -1.97 -3.05 3.70
N SER A 27 -1.59 -1.79 3.88
CA SER A 27 -1.89 -0.72 2.92
C SER A 27 -0.95 -0.73 1.71
N PRO A 28 -1.37 -0.15 0.56
CA PRO A 28 -0.56 -0.12 -0.64
C PRO A 28 0.75 0.65 -0.46
N GLU A 29 0.76 1.75 0.29
CA GLU A 29 1.96 2.54 0.58
C GLU A 29 3.04 1.74 1.34
N VAL A 30 2.64 0.86 2.27
CA VAL A 30 3.57 -0.04 2.96
C VAL A 30 4.08 -1.14 2.02
N LEU A 31 3.22 -1.65 1.13
CA LEU A 31 3.59 -2.68 0.14
C LEU A 31 4.59 -2.14 -0.90
N VAL A 32 4.36 -0.93 -1.42
CA VAL A 32 5.28 -0.28 -2.38
C VAL A 32 6.48 0.39 -1.71
N GLY A 33 6.50 0.47 -0.38
CA GLY A 33 7.65 0.99 0.38
C GLY A 33 7.76 2.51 0.38
N LEU A 34 6.64 3.21 0.46
CA LEU A 34 6.60 4.64 0.74
C LEU A 34 6.73 4.90 2.25
N PRO A 35 7.09 6.15 2.66
CA PRO A 35 6.79 6.63 3.99
C PRO A 35 5.30 6.47 4.28
N TYR A 36 5.00 6.11 5.52
CA TYR A 36 3.64 5.91 5.99
C TYR A 36 3.37 6.76 7.23
N ASP A 37 2.10 7.03 7.48
CA ASP A 37 1.58 7.75 8.62
C ASP A 37 0.41 6.98 9.25
N SER A 38 -0.40 7.66 10.07
CA SER A 38 -1.59 7.06 10.70
C SER A 38 -2.66 6.60 9.71
N ALA A 39 -2.61 6.96 8.42
CA ALA A 39 -3.58 6.54 7.42
C ALA A 39 -3.56 5.02 7.15
N ILE A 40 -2.45 4.34 7.43
CA ILE A 40 -2.36 2.87 7.32
C ILE A 40 -3.35 2.15 8.25
N ASP A 41 -3.66 2.77 9.39
CA ASP A 41 -4.59 2.21 10.36
C ASP A 41 -6.03 2.34 9.85
N MET A 42 -6.33 3.43 9.13
CA MET A 42 -7.62 3.63 8.45
C MET A 42 -7.82 2.62 7.33
N TRP A 43 -6.76 2.29 6.58
CA TRP A 43 -6.79 1.20 5.61
C TRP A 43 -7.10 -0.14 6.30
N SER A 44 -6.37 -0.48 7.36
CA SER A 44 -6.58 -1.70 8.14
C SER A 44 -8.02 -1.80 8.68
N LEU A 45 -8.54 -0.68 9.20
CA LEU A 45 -9.89 -0.57 9.71
C LEU A 45 -10.94 -0.84 8.61
N GLY A 46 -10.73 -0.30 7.41
CA GLY A 46 -11.60 -0.57 6.26
C GLY A 46 -11.66 -2.05 5.90
N CYS A 47 -10.51 -2.73 5.88
CA CYS A 47 -10.44 -4.16 5.66
C CYS A 47 -11.15 -4.96 6.76
N VAL A 48 -10.92 -4.64 8.02
CA VAL A 48 -11.58 -5.30 9.17
C VAL A 48 -13.09 -5.06 9.14
N ALA A 49 -13.54 -3.84 8.85
CA ALA A 49 -14.97 -3.52 8.80
C ALA A 49 -15.70 -4.33 7.71
N ALA A 50 -15.09 -4.44 6.53
CA ALA A 50 -15.65 -5.23 5.44
C ALA A 50 -15.61 -6.74 5.75
N GLU A 51 -14.53 -7.23 6.37
CA GLU A 51 -14.43 -8.62 6.83
C GLU A 51 -15.48 -8.98 7.88
N LEU A 52 -15.74 -8.08 8.85
CA LEU A 52 -16.81 -8.26 9.84
C LEU A 52 -18.20 -8.31 9.19
N PHE A 53 -18.41 -7.58 8.10
CA PHE A 53 -19.68 -7.58 7.38
C PHE A 53 -19.86 -8.84 6.52
N LEU A 54 -18.81 -9.28 5.82
CA LEU A 54 -18.86 -10.40 4.88
C LEU A 54 -18.59 -11.77 5.54
N GLY A 55 -17.97 -11.78 6.71
CA GLY A 55 -17.51 -13.00 7.41
C GLY A 55 -16.27 -13.66 6.80
N LEU A 56 -15.57 -12.98 5.89
CA LEU A 56 -14.39 -13.49 5.19
C LEU A 56 -13.42 -12.35 4.85
N PRO A 57 -12.10 -12.60 4.84
CA PRO A 57 -11.10 -11.57 4.55
C PRO A 57 -11.23 -11.07 3.11
N ILE A 58 -11.24 -9.75 2.95
CA ILE A 58 -11.47 -9.12 1.64
C ILE A 58 -10.24 -9.11 0.72
N LEU A 59 -9.04 -9.12 1.30
CA LEU A 59 -7.78 -9.10 0.56
C LEU A 59 -6.83 -10.23 1.07
N PRO A 60 -7.16 -11.51 0.84
CA PRO A 60 -6.39 -12.64 1.35
C PRO A 60 -5.17 -12.96 0.48
N GLY A 61 -4.19 -12.05 0.42
CA GLY A 61 -2.99 -12.23 -0.38
C GLY A 61 -2.02 -13.28 0.18
N VAL A 62 -1.53 -14.19 -0.67
CA VAL A 62 -0.59 -15.25 -0.26
C VAL A 62 0.83 -14.68 -0.01
N HIS A 63 1.21 -13.65 -0.77
CA HIS A 63 2.47 -12.91 -0.64
C HIS A 63 2.27 -11.44 -1.05
N GLU A 64 3.29 -10.58 -0.89
CA GLU A 64 3.17 -9.13 -1.14
C GLU A 64 2.69 -8.77 -2.56
N HIS A 65 3.19 -9.47 -3.59
CA HIS A 65 2.74 -9.26 -4.97
C HIS A 65 1.26 -9.62 -5.17
N ASP A 66 0.80 -10.74 -4.58
CA ASP A 66 -0.61 -11.15 -4.66
C ASP A 66 -1.50 -10.19 -3.87
N GLN A 67 -1.01 -9.68 -2.73
CA GLN A 67 -1.71 -8.65 -1.96
C GLN A 67 -1.92 -7.38 -2.81
N LEU A 68 -0.89 -6.89 -3.51
CA LEU A 68 -1.01 -5.75 -4.42
C LEU A 68 -1.98 -6.03 -5.57
N GLY A 69 -1.90 -7.21 -6.21
CA GLY A 69 -2.82 -7.59 -7.28
C GLY A 69 -4.28 -7.57 -6.83
N ARG A 70 -4.59 -8.12 -5.66
CA ARG A 70 -5.93 -8.09 -5.07
C ARG A 70 -6.44 -6.68 -4.79
N ILE A 71 -5.55 -5.77 -4.37
CA ILE A 71 -5.90 -4.36 -4.17
C ILE A 71 -6.29 -3.72 -5.51
N GLU A 72 -5.51 -3.94 -6.57
CA GLU A 72 -5.79 -3.38 -7.89
C GLU A 72 -7.07 -3.92 -8.52
N GLU A 73 -7.34 -5.22 -8.33
CA GLU A 73 -8.53 -5.88 -8.85
C GLU A 73 -9.81 -5.45 -8.15
N MET A 74 -9.78 -5.28 -6.83
CA MET A 74 -10.98 -5.06 -6.02
C MET A 74 -11.28 -3.60 -5.73
N ILE A 75 -10.25 -2.76 -5.55
CA ILE A 75 -10.40 -1.37 -5.13
C ILE A 75 -10.10 -0.44 -6.31
N SER A 76 -8.84 -0.35 -6.71
CA SER A 76 -8.40 0.44 -7.85
C SER A 76 -6.90 0.23 -8.08
N ARG A 77 -6.43 0.54 -9.30
CA ARG A 77 -5.00 0.60 -9.63
C ARG A 77 -4.22 1.48 -8.65
N VAL A 78 -2.99 1.08 -8.36
CA VAL A 78 -2.08 1.88 -7.55
C VAL A 78 -1.76 3.18 -8.31
N PRO A 79 -1.92 4.37 -7.69
CA PRO A 79 -1.63 5.63 -8.35
C PRO A 79 -0.19 5.73 -8.85
N ALA A 80 0.01 6.36 -10.02
CA ALA A 80 1.33 6.46 -10.64
C ALA A 80 2.38 7.12 -9.72
N TRP A 81 2.01 8.19 -9.00
CA TRP A 81 2.90 8.88 -8.06
C TRP A 81 3.42 7.95 -6.95
N MET A 82 2.60 6.98 -6.52
CA MET A 82 2.97 6.01 -5.49
C MET A 82 3.95 4.99 -6.04
N LEU A 83 3.78 4.61 -7.31
CA LEU A 83 4.72 3.73 -8.01
C LEU A 83 6.06 4.44 -8.27
N GLU A 84 6.06 5.70 -8.69
CA GLU A 84 7.26 6.49 -8.96
C GLU A 84 8.14 6.69 -7.71
N GLN A 85 7.52 6.86 -6.55
CA GLN A 85 8.22 7.16 -5.30
C GLN A 85 8.48 5.90 -4.43
N GLY A 86 7.76 4.81 -4.69
CA GLY A 86 7.82 3.59 -3.89
C GLY A 86 9.16 2.86 -4.00
N ALA A 87 9.87 2.69 -2.88
CA ALA A 87 11.18 2.02 -2.86
C ALA A 87 11.14 0.54 -3.30
N LYS A 88 9.97 -0.10 -3.26
CA LYS A 88 9.74 -1.50 -3.66
C LYS A 88 9.01 -1.63 -4.99
N THR A 89 8.70 -0.55 -5.71
CA THR A 89 7.91 -0.60 -6.96
C THR A 89 8.54 -1.52 -8.00
N SER A 90 9.84 -1.43 -8.22
CA SER A 90 10.57 -2.23 -9.21
C SER A 90 10.54 -3.74 -8.92
N LYS A 91 10.17 -4.15 -7.71
CA LYS A 91 9.97 -5.57 -7.33
C LYS A 91 8.66 -6.13 -7.90
N PHE A 92 7.65 -5.28 -8.13
CA PHE A 92 6.29 -5.71 -8.44
C PHE A 92 5.79 -5.19 -9.79
N PHE A 93 6.29 -4.05 -10.24
CA PHE A 93 5.83 -3.39 -11.46
C PHE A 93 6.98 -3.26 -12.46
N ILE A 94 6.68 -3.59 -13.72
CA ILE A 94 7.54 -3.34 -14.86
C ILE A 94 6.97 -2.14 -15.60
N GLU A 95 7.81 -1.16 -15.87
CA GLU A 95 7.41 0.00 -16.67
C GLU A 95 7.06 -0.45 -18.09
N SER A 96 5.78 -0.35 -18.45
CA SER A 96 5.34 -0.65 -19.81
C SER A 96 5.60 0.56 -20.73
N ALA A 97 5.95 0.30 -22.00
CA ALA A 97 6.10 1.38 -22.99
C ALA A 97 4.83 2.25 -23.15
N ALA A 98 3.66 1.70 -22.82
CA ALA A 98 2.38 2.41 -22.82
C ALA A 98 2.23 3.41 -21.66
N GLN A 99 2.84 3.14 -20.49
CA GLN A 99 2.83 4.07 -19.35
C GLN A 99 3.69 5.32 -19.61
N ARG A 100 4.84 5.19 -20.30
CA ARG A 100 5.63 6.35 -20.75
C ARG A 100 4.89 7.28 -21.71
N ALA A 101 4.01 6.71 -22.54
CA ALA A 101 3.25 7.49 -23.52
C ALA A 101 2.08 8.26 -22.87
N ALA A 102 1.54 7.77 -21.75
CA ALA A 102 0.46 8.41 -21.02
C ALA A 102 0.94 9.59 -20.15
N PHE A 103 2.22 9.63 -19.79
CA PHE A 103 2.85 10.72 -19.04
C PHE A 103 4.21 11.05 -19.66
N PRO A 104 4.27 11.93 -20.68
CA PRO A 104 5.55 12.43 -21.16
C PRO A 104 6.22 13.21 -20.03
N ALA A 105 7.51 12.91 -19.80
CA ALA A 105 8.34 13.62 -18.83
C ALA A 105 8.31 15.14 -19.11
N SER A 106 7.50 15.86 -18.36
CA SER A 106 7.60 17.30 -18.17
C SER A 106 8.00 17.45 -16.69
N ILE A 107 9.13 18.03 -16.32
CA ILE A 107 9.90 19.13 -16.88
C ILE A 107 11.39 18.88 -16.56
N SER A 108 12.24 19.05 -17.57
CA SER A 108 13.69 19.19 -17.42
C SER A 108 14.03 20.40 -16.55
N LYS A 109 15.01 20.23 -15.65
CA LYS A 109 15.71 21.32 -14.96
C LYS A 109 15.97 22.50 -15.89
N GLU A 110 15.54 23.70 -15.51
CA GLU A 110 16.19 24.94 -15.93
C GLU A 110 16.22 25.95 -14.76
N THR A 111 17.46 26.28 -14.38
CA THR A 111 17.98 27.44 -13.64
C THR A 111 17.57 27.66 -12.18
#